data_AF-A0A6C0H2A2-F1
#
_entry.id   AF-A0A6C0H2A2-F1
#
_cell.length_a   1.000
_cell.length_b   1.000
_cell.length_c   1.000
_cell.angle_alpha   90.00
_cell.angle_beta   90.00
_cell.angle_gamma   90.00
#
_symmetry.space_group_name_H-M   'P 1'
#
loop_
_entity.id
_entity.type
_entity.pdbx_description
1 polymer ?
#
loop_
_entity_poly.entity_id
_entity_poly.type
_entity_poly.pdbx_seq_one_letter_code
_entity_poly.pdbx_strand_id
1 'polypeptide(L)'
;MLQNLGVGYIQAIGVSHVIFSIFMSFYGFFIAKNDYDFLYIFFTVVIVISWTYYNGECSLTYYVKNAEDDNYMAGQESTDMKDTYLLFGSKYISYIIITLLIFVHAMSEYIVLRRNEYPPYLYLSLPALHILYTMSLRIFESNLHENELFLLIQDAFKAFFIVILMLIVVLRSP
;
A
#
# COMPACT_ATOMS: atom_id res chain seq x y z
N MET A 1 2.24 -25.16 -10.07
CA MET A 1 3.71 -25.01 -10.24
C MET A 1 4.39 -24.27 -9.07
N LEU A 2 3.64 -23.68 -8.13
CA LEU A 2 4.19 -22.89 -7.01
C LEU A 2 4.20 -23.61 -5.63
N GLN A 3 3.61 -24.81 -5.51
CA GLN A 3 3.58 -25.59 -4.25
C GLN A 3 4.98 -26.04 -3.73
N ASN A 4 6.06 -25.73 -4.45
CA ASN A 4 7.45 -26.03 -4.06
C ASN A 4 8.26 -24.77 -3.74
N LEU A 5 7.64 -23.60 -3.56
CA LEU A 5 8.35 -22.45 -3.04
C LEU A 5 8.77 -22.74 -1.60
N GLY A 6 10.05 -23.09 -1.41
CA GLY A 6 10.57 -23.37 -0.08
C GLY A 6 10.38 -22.17 0.86
N VAL A 7 10.30 -22.44 2.17
CA VAL A 7 10.12 -21.44 3.25
C VAL A 7 11.03 -20.22 3.08
N GLY A 8 12.26 -20.41 2.59
CA GLY A 8 13.21 -19.32 2.34
C GLY A 8 12.76 -18.32 1.27
N TYR A 9 11.98 -18.73 0.26
CA TYR A 9 11.48 -17.84 -0.78
C TYR A 9 10.37 -16.90 -0.25
N ILE A 10 9.44 -17.44 0.54
CA ILE A 10 8.38 -16.65 1.18
C ILE A 10 8.99 -15.60 2.13
N GLN A 11 10.01 -16.00 2.90
CA GLN A 11 10.76 -15.08 3.75
C GLN A 11 11.45 -13.98 2.95
N ALA A 12 12.07 -14.31 1.81
CA ALA A 12 12.71 -13.31 0.95
C ALA A 12 11.71 -12.28 0.41
N ILE A 13 10.50 -12.72 -0.01
CA ILE A 13 9.42 -11.81 -0.41
C ILE A 13 9.04 -10.90 0.76
N GLY A 14 8.77 -11.47 1.95
CA GLY A 14 8.40 -10.69 3.14
C GLY A 14 9.46 -9.64 3.51
N VAL A 15 10.75 -10.02 3.51
CA VAL A 15 11.86 -9.10 3.76
C VAL A 15 11.89 -7.98 2.71
N SER A 16 11.77 -8.33 1.43
CA SER A 16 11.78 -7.34 0.35
C SER A 16 10.60 -6.35 0.47
N HIS A 17 9.42 -6.85 0.86
CA HIS A 17 8.21 -6.05 1.05
C HIS A 17 8.38 -5.07 2.21
N VAL A 18 8.96 -5.50 3.33
CA VAL A 18 9.25 -4.63 4.49
C VAL A 18 10.30 -3.58 4.15
N ILE A 19 11.42 -3.95 3.51
CA ILE A 19 12.46 -3.01 3.08
C ILE A 19 11.87 -1.97 2.13
N PHE A 20 11.10 -2.40 1.15
CA PHE A 20 10.43 -1.52 0.20
C PHE A 20 9.43 -0.59 0.90
N SER A 21 8.64 -1.10 1.85
CA SER A 21 7.69 -0.29 2.63
C SER A 21 8.41 0.77 3.47
N ILE A 22 9.54 0.43 4.10
CA ILE A 22 10.39 1.39 4.83
C ILE A 22 10.94 2.43 3.86
N PHE A 23 11.52 2.02 2.74
CA PHE A 23 12.04 2.94 1.73
C PHE A 23 10.97 3.93 1.26
N MET A 24 9.79 3.44 0.87
CA MET A 24 8.69 4.28 0.42
C MET A 24 8.18 5.22 1.52
N SER A 25 8.18 4.77 2.78
CA SER A 25 7.73 5.59 3.90
C SER A 25 8.68 6.74 4.20
N PHE A 26 9.98 6.54 4.00
CA PHE A 26 11.00 7.53 4.38
C PHE A 26 11.61 8.31 3.20
N TYR A 27 11.21 8.02 1.96
CA TYR A 27 11.76 8.62 0.73
C TYR A 27 11.83 10.15 0.78
N GLY A 28 10.70 10.82 1.09
CA GLY A 28 10.58 12.27 1.10
C GLY A 28 11.44 12.97 2.14
N PHE A 29 11.84 12.25 3.20
CA PHE A 29 12.68 12.80 4.27
C PHE A 29 14.17 12.75 3.93
N PHE A 30 14.63 11.69 3.27
CA PHE A 30 16.06 11.44 3.04
C PHE A 30 16.54 11.79 1.65
N ILE A 31 15.67 11.68 0.64
CA ILE A 31 16.05 11.91 -0.76
C ILE A 31 15.65 13.34 -1.11
N ALA A 32 16.62 14.18 -1.49
CA ALA A 32 16.36 15.55 -1.98
C ALA A 32 15.57 15.54 -3.30
N LYS A 33 14.95 16.67 -3.67
CA LYS A 33 14.19 16.80 -4.94
C LYS A 33 15.02 16.34 -6.14
N ASN A 34 14.45 15.45 -6.94
CA ASN A 34 15.08 14.90 -8.14
C ASN A 34 13.99 14.32 -9.07
N ASP A 35 14.39 13.92 -10.29
CA ASP A 35 13.45 13.43 -11.32
C ASP A 35 12.74 12.11 -10.95
N TYR A 36 13.31 11.31 -10.04
CA TYR A 36 12.69 10.09 -9.54
C TYR A 36 11.53 10.34 -8.57
N ASP A 37 11.31 11.58 -8.14
CA ASP A 37 10.13 11.95 -7.32
C ASP A 37 8.82 11.60 -8.05
N PHE A 38 8.80 11.75 -9.38
CA PHE A 38 7.66 11.34 -10.20
C PHE A 38 7.42 9.83 -10.12
N LEU A 39 8.48 9.01 -10.21
CA LEU A 39 8.35 7.56 -10.07
C LEU A 39 7.86 7.18 -8.68
N TYR A 40 8.38 7.83 -7.64
CA TYR A 40 7.91 7.63 -6.26
C TYR A 40 6.40 7.86 -6.15
N ILE A 41 5.92 9.04 -6.56
CA ILE A 41 4.49 9.39 -6.51
C ILE A 41 3.66 8.40 -7.35
N PHE A 42 4.11 8.11 -8.57
CA PHE A 42 3.44 7.18 -9.47
C PHE A 42 3.29 5.78 -8.85
N PHE A 43 4.38 5.22 -8.33
CA PHE A 43 4.36 3.91 -7.69
C PHE A 43 3.48 3.90 -6.46
N THR A 44 3.55 4.92 -5.60
CA THR A 44 2.66 5.06 -4.44
C THR A 44 1.18 4.93 -4.86
N VAL A 45 0.75 5.69 -5.87
CA VAL A 45 -0.65 5.67 -6.30
C VAL A 45 -1.02 4.32 -6.95
N VAL A 46 -0.14 3.76 -7.78
CA VAL A 46 -0.37 2.45 -8.41
C VAL A 46 -0.47 1.33 -7.38
N ILE A 47 0.34 1.36 -6.32
CA ILE A 47 0.29 0.38 -5.23
C ILE A 47 -1.06 0.46 -4.53
N VAL A 48 -1.50 1.66 -4.15
CA VAL A 48 -2.79 1.82 -3.47
C VAL A 48 -3.95 1.38 -4.36
N ILE A 49 -3.93 1.73 -5.65
CA ILE A 49 -4.91 1.23 -6.62
C ILE A 49 -4.85 -0.30 -6.68
N SER A 50 -3.66 -0.91 -6.72
CA SER A 50 -3.55 -2.37 -6.74
C SER A 50 -4.25 -3.00 -5.54
N TRP A 51 -4.11 -2.42 -4.34
CA TRP A 51 -4.82 -2.92 -3.14
C TRP A 51 -6.34 -2.92 -3.33
N THR A 52 -6.90 -1.93 -4.01
CA THR A 52 -8.35 -1.88 -4.28
C THR A 52 -8.84 -2.94 -5.28
N TYR A 53 -7.95 -3.55 -6.06
CA TYR A 53 -8.29 -4.69 -6.93
C TYR A 53 -8.16 -6.04 -6.22
N TYR A 54 -7.41 -6.08 -5.11
CA TYR A 54 -7.23 -7.27 -4.27
C TYR A 54 -7.95 -7.13 -2.92
N ASN A 55 -9.10 -6.44 -2.88
CA ASN A 55 -9.94 -6.31 -1.69
C ASN A 55 -9.17 -5.87 -0.43
N GLY A 56 -8.32 -4.84 -0.58
CA GLY A 56 -7.54 -4.28 0.50
C GLY A 56 -6.22 -5.01 0.79
N GLU A 57 -5.87 -6.03 0.02
CA GLU A 57 -4.64 -6.80 0.20
C GLU A 57 -3.53 -6.34 -0.75
N CYS A 58 -2.28 -6.45 -0.31
CA CYS A 58 -1.14 -6.28 -1.21
C CYS A 58 -1.11 -7.41 -2.24
N SER A 59 -0.94 -7.08 -3.52
CA SER A 59 -0.86 -8.08 -4.60
C SER A 59 0.18 -9.16 -4.31
N LEU A 60 1.36 -8.78 -3.79
CA LEU A 60 2.41 -9.73 -3.39
C LEU A 60 1.95 -10.72 -2.31
N THR A 61 1.27 -10.22 -1.27
CA THR A 61 0.76 -11.07 -0.19
C THR A 61 -0.34 -12.00 -0.72
N TYR A 62 -1.23 -11.50 -1.59
CA TYR A 62 -2.22 -12.34 -2.27
C TYR A 62 -1.57 -13.47 -3.08
N TYR A 63 -0.53 -13.17 -3.87
CA TYR A 63 0.17 -14.20 -4.65
C TYR A 63 0.80 -15.28 -3.77
N VAL A 64 1.35 -14.92 -2.61
CA VAL A 64 1.90 -15.88 -1.65
C VAL A 64 0.79 -16.77 -1.09
N LYS A 65 -0.30 -16.19 -0.59
CA LYS A 65 -1.41 -16.96 0.00
C LYS A 65 -2.13 -17.83 -1.01
N ASN A 66 -2.35 -17.33 -2.22
CA ASN A 66 -2.93 -18.10 -3.32
C ASN A 66 -2.01 -19.23 -3.81
N ALA A 67 -0.69 -19.13 -3.58
CA ALA A 67 0.23 -20.24 -3.88
C ALA A 67 0.20 -21.34 -2.81
N GLU A 68 -0.22 -21.01 -1.58
CA GLU A 68 -0.39 -21.94 -0.46
C GLU A 68 -1.76 -22.62 -0.46
N ASP A 69 -2.82 -21.89 -0.82
CA ASP A 69 -4.20 -22.38 -0.95
C ASP A 69 -4.84 -21.88 -2.25
N ASP A 70 -5.12 -22.80 -3.17
CA ASP A 70 -5.76 -22.51 -4.47
C ASP A 70 -7.21 -21.98 -4.32
N ASN A 71 -7.83 -22.14 -3.15
CA ASN A 71 -9.16 -21.60 -2.86
C ASN A 71 -9.09 -20.24 -2.15
N TYR A 72 -7.91 -19.68 -1.92
CA TYR A 72 -7.75 -18.39 -1.25
C TYR A 72 -8.36 -17.26 -2.08
N MET A 73 -9.22 -16.47 -1.47
CA MET A 73 -9.77 -15.26 -2.08
C MET A 73 -9.10 -14.01 -1.51
N ALA A 74 -8.65 -13.11 -2.39
CA ALA A 74 -8.15 -11.80 -1.98
C ALA A 74 -9.21 -11.08 -1.14
N GLY A 75 -8.83 -10.54 0.02
CA GLY A 75 -9.82 -9.96 0.93
C GLY A 75 -10.21 -10.85 2.11
N GLN A 76 -9.93 -12.15 2.06
CA GLN A 76 -10.34 -13.10 3.10
C GLN A 76 -9.52 -12.89 4.38
N GLU A 77 -8.22 -12.66 4.25
CA GLU A 77 -7.31 -12.40 5.36
C GLU A 77 -6.42 -11.16 5.11
N SER A 78 -6.99 -10.04 4.62
CA SER A 78 -6.19 -8.87 4.18
C SER A 78 -5.34 -8.23 5.27
N THR A 79 -5.75 -8.33 6.53
CA THR A 79 -5.01 -7.81 7.69
C THR A 79 -4.08 -8.85 8.31
N ASP A 80 -4.17 -10.12 7.86
CA ASP A 80 -3.26 -11.16 8.31
C ASP A 80 -1.97 -11.08 7.50
N MET A 81 -1.01 -10.38 8.08
CA MET A 81 0.29 -10.10 7.49
C MET A 81 1.28 -11.19 7.91
N LYS A 82 0.97 -12.44 7.55
CA LYS A 82 1.77 -13.62 7.90
C LYS A 82 3.22 -13.48 7.48
N ASP A 83 3.44 -12.88 6.33
CA ASP A 83 4.73 -12.50 5.77
C ASP A 83 5.54 -11.54 6.67
N THR A 84 4.87 -10.65 7.41
CA THR A 84 5.55 -9.64 8.26
C THR A 84 5.81 -10.09 9.68
N TYR A 85 4.90 -10.83 10.34
CA TYR A 85 5.16 -11.26 11.73
C TYR A 85 6.24 -12.34 11.79
N LEU A 86 6.50 -13.07 10.70
CA LEU A 86 7.66 -13.96 10.59
C LEU A 86 8.98 -13.22 10.80
N LEU A 87 9.01 -11.90 10.52
CA LEU A 87 10.18 -11.05 10.71
C LEU A 87 10.25 -10.42 12.11
N PHE A 88 9.11 -9.98 12.64
CA PHE A 88 9.07 -9.25 13.92
C PHE A 88 8.72 -10.11 15.14
N GLY A 89 8.35 -11.38 14.93
CA GLY A 89 8.01 -12.33 15.99
C GLY A 89 6.70 -12.04 16.75
N SER A 90 5.94 -11.01 16.36
CA SER A 90 4.69 -10.63 17.02
C SER A 90 3.73 -9.90 16.09
N LYS A 91 2.47 -10.35 16.05
CA LYS A 91 1.38 -9.70 15.31
C LYS A 91 1.12 -8.28 15.83
N TYR A 92 1.15 -8.09 17.16
CA TYR A 92 0.90 -6.79 17.79
C TYR A 92 1.99 -5.76 17.44
N ILE A 93 3.26 -6.16 17.52
CA ILE A 93 4.38 -5.29 17.15
C ILE A 93 4.31 -4.93 15.66
N SER A 94 4.04 -5.91 14.80
CA SER A 94 3.89 -5.69 13.36
C SER A 94 2.75 -4.70 13.07
N TYR A 95 1.61 -4.84 13.74
CA TYR A 95 0.48 -3.93 13.60
C TYR A 95 0.85 -2.48 13.95
N ILE A 96 1.55 -2.26 15.08
CA ILE A 96 2.02 -0.93 15.49
C ILE A 96 2.99 -0.36 14.46
N ILE A 97 4.02 -1.12 14.08
CA ILE A 97 5.04 -0.68 13.12
C ILE A 97 4.38 -0.24 11.81
N ILE A 98 3.50 -1.06 11.26
CA ILE A 98 2.87 -0.77 9.96
C ILE A 98 1.91 0.42 10.09
N THR A 99 1.20 0.56 11.22
CA THR A 99 0.38 1.74 11.48
C THR A 99 1.23 3.01 11.50
N LEU A 100 2.38 3.00 12.19
CA LEU A 100 3.31 4.13 12.18
C LEU A 100 3.86 4.41 10.78
N LEU A 101 4.23 3.37 10.02
CA LEU A 101 4.72 3.51 8.65
C LEU A 101 3.67 4.13 7.72
N ILE A 102 2.37 3.84 7.89
CA ILE A 102 1.30 4.50 7.11
C ILE A 102 1.35 6.02 7.29
N PHE A 103 1.45 6.51 8.53
CA PHE A 103 1.52 7.95 8.78
C PHE A 103 2.83 8.56 8.27
N VAL A 104 3.95 7.87 8.45
CA VAL A 104 5.26 8.33 7.95
C VAL A 104 5.26 8.38 6.42
N HIS A 105 4.66 7.39 5.75
CA HIS A 105 4.49 7.35 4.30
C HIS A 105 3.65 8.52 3.79
N ALA A 106 2.50 8.77 4.41
CA ALA A 106 1.67 9.92 4.04
C ALA A 106 2.41 11.26 4.21
N MET A 107 3.26 11.38 5.23
CA MET A 107 4.11 12.57 5.39
C MET A 107 5.21 12.66 4.34
N SER A 108 5.82 11.54 3.96
CA SER A 108 6.74 11.46 2.83
C SER A 108 6.07 11.89 1.52
N GLU A 109 4.87 11.39 1.23
CA GLU A 109 4.07 11.83 0.08
C GLU A 109 3.82 13.33 0.07
N TYR A 110 3.37 13.88 1.19
CA TYR A 110 3.15 15.32 1.34
C TYR A 110 4.42 16.12 1.00
N ILE A 111 5.57 15.72 1.54
CA ILE A 111 6.85 16.39 1.30
C ILE A 111 7.22 16.34 -0.19
N VAL A 112 7.09 15.16 -0.82
CA VAL A 112 7.46 14.97 -2.24
C VAL A 112 6.50 15.72 -3.17
N LEU A 113 5.20 15.68 -2.92
CA LEU A 113 4.22 16.43 -3.72
C LEU A 113 4.43 17.93 -3.58
N ARG A 114 4.66 18.44 -2.36
CA ARG A 114 4.86 19.87 -2.11
C ARG A 114 6.14 20.40 -2.75
N ARG A 115 7.27 19.68 -2.67
CA ARG A 115 8.54 20.15 -3.26
C ARG A 115 8.56 20.08 -4.79
N ASN A 116 7.68 19.28 -5.38
CA ASN A 116 7.43 19.25 -6.82
C ASN A 116 6.32 20.22 -7.26
N GLU A 117 5.88 21.11 -6.37
CA GLU A 117 4.94 22.19 -6.69
C GLU A 117 3.60 21.69 -7.26
N TYR A 118 3.20 20.46 -6.92
CA TYR A 118 1.85 20.00 -7.22
C TYR A 118 0.82 20.93 -6.54
N PRO A 119 -0.37 21.09 -7.12
CA PRO A 119 -1.38 21.96 -6.55
C PRO A 119 -1.88 21.45 -5.18
N PRO A 120 -2.40 22.35 -4.30
CA PRO A 120 -2.81 22.00 -2.94
C PRO A 120 -3.82 20.87 -2.83
N TYR A 121 -4.74 20.78 -3.78
CA TYR A 121 -5.71 19.71 -3.78
C TYR A 121 -5.07 18.34 -3.99
N LEU A 122 -3.86 18.21 -4.58
CA LEU A 122 -3.14 16.94 -4.68
C LEU A 122 -2.30 16.67 -3.43
N TYR A 123 -1.44 17.61 -3.03
CA TYR A 123 -0.53 17.36 -1.90
C TYR A 123 -1.23 17.25 -0.55
N LEU A 124 -2.46 17.76 -0.41
CA LEU A 124 -3.28 17.56 0.79
C LEU A 124 -4.15 16.31 0.69
N SER A 125 -4.84 16.11 -0.44
CA SER A 125 -5.84 15.03 -0.53
C SER A 125 -5.21 13.64 -0.65
N LEU A 126 -4.11 13.49 -1.41
CA LEU A 126 -3.51 12.17 -1.64
C LEU A 126 -3.02 11.54 -0.31
N PRO A 127 -2.21 12.22 0.51
CA PRO A 127 -1.81 11.68 1.82
C PRO A 127 -2.99 11.41 2.75
N ALA A 128 -3.96 12.32 2.80
CA ALA A 128 -5.13 12.18 3.67
C ALA A 128 -5.97 10.96 3.29
N LEU A 129 -6.23 10.76 1.99
CA LEU A 129 -7.03 9.66 1.48
C LEU A 129 -6.27 8.33 1.52
N HIS A 130 -4.94 8.34 1.39
CA HIS A 130 -4.13 7.15 1.66
C HIS A 130 -4.32 6.69 3.11
N ILE A 131 -4.16 7.59 4.10
CA ILE A 131 -4.39 7.27 5.52
C ILE A 131 -5.83 6.75 5.70
N LEU A 132 -6.83 7.46 5.19
CA LEU A 132 -8.23 7.05 5.37
C LEU A 132 -8.53 5.67 4.78
N TYR A 133 -8.05 5.40 3.56
CA TYR A 133 -8.22 4.10 2.93
C TYR A 133 -7.54 3.00 3.73
N THR A 134 -6.26 3.17 4.08
CA THR A 134 -5.50 2.14 4.83
C THR A 134 -6.03 1.93 6.25
N MET A 135 -6.54 2.97 6.91
CA MET A 135 -7.23 2.83 8.19
C MET A 135 -8.57 2.11 8.05
N SER A 136 -9.30 2.31 6.95
CA SER A 136 -10.54 1.57 6.70
C SER A 136 -10.31 0.06 6.65
N LEU A 137 -9.20 -0.39 6.04
CA LEU A 137 -8.80 -1.81 6.00
C LEU A 137 -8.69 -2.41 7.41
N ARG A 138 -8.17 -1.62 8.36
CA ARG A 138 -7.97 -2.03 9.75
C ARG A 138 -9.26 -1.97 10.56
N ILE A 139 -10.20 -1.09 10.21
CA ILE A 139 -11.48 -0.99 10.92
C ILE A 139 -12.38 -2.19 10.59
N PHE A 140 -12.38 -2.65 9.34
CA PHE A 140 -13.21 -3.78 8.92
C PHE A 140 -12.56 -5.15 9.20
N GLU A 141 -11.22 -5.19 9.25
CA GLU A 141 -10.33 -6.22 9.81
C GLU A 141 -10.46 -7.69 9.36
N SER A 142 -11.51 -8.12 8.66
CA SER A 142 -11.66 -9.50 8.11
C SER A 142 -12.74 -9.59 7.02
N ASN A 143 -12.64 -10.61 6.16
CA ASN A 143 -13.62 -10.91 5.10
C ASN A 143 -14.06 -9.66 4.30
N LEU A 144 -13.09 -8.82 3.94
CA LEU A 144 -13.32 -7.56 3.25
C LEU A 144 -14.07 -7.77 1.92
N HIS A 145 -13.84 -8.92 1.27
CA HIS A 145 -14.50 -9.33 0.04
C HIS A 145 -16.01 -9.64 0.19
N GLU A 146 -16.51 -9.86 1.42
CA GLU A 146 -17.93 -10.09 1.70
C GLU A 146 -18.61 -8.84 2.27
N ASN A 147 -17.85 -7.81 2.64
CA ASN A 147 -18.37 -6.61 3.30
C ASN A 147 -18.80 -5.57 2.25
N GLU A 148 -20.09 -5.52 1.94
CA GLU A 148 -20.67 -4.61 0.94
C GLU A 148 -20.33 -3.13 1.18
N LEU A 149 -20.33 -2.68 2.44
CA LEU A 149 -19.99 -1.31 2.79
C LEU A 149 -18.52 -1.02 2.49
N PHE A 150 -17.62 -1.94 2.86
CA PHE A 150 -16.21 -1.82 2.52
C PHE A 150 -15.99 -1.80 1.01
N LEU A 151 -16.64 -2.70 0.25
CA LEU A 151 -16.51 -2.75 -1.20
C LEU A 151 -16.96 -1.45 -1.87
N LEU A 152 -18.06 -0.87 -1.42
CA LEU A 152 -18.53 0.44 -1.88
C LEU A 152 -17.49 1.55 -1.60
N ILE A 153 -16.95 1.57 -0.38
CA ILE A 153 -15.91 2.53 0.02
C ILE A 153 -14.64 2.33 -0.84
N GLN A 154 -14.21 1.08 -1.02
CA GLN A 154 -13.06 0.71 -1.82
C GLN A 154 -13.20 1.17 -3.27
N ASP A 155 -14.37 1.00 -3.89
CA ASP A 155 -14.61 1.43 -5.27
C ASP A 155 -14.61 2.96 -5.40
N ALA A 156 -15.12 3.68 -4.39
CA ALA A 156 -14.99 5.14 -4.33
C ALA A 156 -13.52 5.58 -4.25
N PHE A 157 -12.72 4.95 -3.39
CA PHE A 157 -11.27 5.21 -3.30
C PHE A 157 -10.55 4.85 -4.60
N LYS A 158 -10.87 3.71 -5.22
CA LYS A 158 -10.32 3.25 -6.51
C LYS A 158 -10.53 4.31 -7.59
N ALA A 159 -11.76 4.77 -7.78
CA ALA A 159 -12.08 5.81 -8.75
C ALA A 159 -11.30 7.11 -8.45
N PHE A 160 -11.23 7.51 -7.18
CA PHE A 160 -10.47 8.67 -6.77
C PHE A 160 -8.97 8.55 -7.10
N PHE A 161 -8.31 7.46 -6.72
CA PHE A 161 -6.89 7.27 -6.98
C PHE A 161 -6.58 7.16 -8.47
N ILE A 162 -7.49 6.60 -9.28
CA ILE A 162 -7.37 6.61 -10.75
C ILE A 162 -7.38 8.05 -11.29
N VAL A 163 -8.29 8.91 -10.80
CA VAL A 163 -8.31 10.33 -11.17
C VAL A 163 -7.01 11.03 -10.75
N ILE A 164 -6.52 10.79 -9.53
CA ILE A 164 -5.24 11.34 -9.07
C ILE A 164 -4.08 10.88 -9.94
N LEU A 165 -4.02 9.61 -10.32
CA LEU A 165 -2.99 9.07 -11.22
C LEU A 165 -2.99 9.80 -12.56
N MET A 166 -4.17 10.00 -13.16
CA MET A 166 -4.31 10.77 -14.41
C MET A 166 -3.82 12.22 -14.23
N LEU A 167 -4.18 12.87 -13.13
CA LEU A 167 -3.73 14.23 -12.83
C LEU A 167 -2.21 14.32 -12.65
N ILE A 168 -1.59 13.36 -11.96
CA ILE A 168 -0.12 13.29 -11.79
C ILE A 168 0.58 13.15 -13.14
N VAL A 169 0.06 12.31 -14.04
CA VAL A 169 0.64 12.12 -15.37
C VAL A 169 0.50 13.37 -16.22
N VAL A 170 -0.65 14.05 -16.18
CA VAL A 170 -0.91 15.27 -16.96
C VAL A 170 -0.15 16.48 -16.42
N LEU A 171 -0.07 16.63 -15.10
CA LEU A 171 0.61 17.74 -14.43
C LEU A 171 2.10 17.51 -14.26
N ARG A 172 2.68 16.49 -14.90
CA ARG A 172 4.12 16.29 -14.93
C ARG A 172 4.75 17.49 -15.63
N SER A 173 5.21 18.45 -14.83
CA SER A 173 6.02 19.56 -15.30
C SER A 173 7.33 18.99 -15.88
N PRO A 174 7.70 19.36 -17.12
CA PRO A 174 9.01 19.02 -17.67
C PRO A 174 10.15 19.71 -16.90
#